data_AF-A0A2G9HXG2-F1
#
_entry.id   AF-A0A2G9HXG2-F1
#
_cell.length_a   1.000
_cell.length_b   1.000
_cell.length_c   1.000
_cell.angle_alpha   90.00
_cell.angle_beta   90.00
_cell.angle_gamma   90.00
#
_symmetry.space_group_name_H-M   'P 1'
#
loop_
_entity.id
_entity.type
_entity.pdbx_description
1 polymer ?
#
loop_
_entity_poly.entity_id
_entity_poly.type
_entity_poly.pdbx_seq_one_letter_code
_entity_poly.pdbx_strand_id
1 'polypeptide(L)'
;MAKPDKTSLWLLVYVMVVVCSLMPLSCCAKKPLGVARKEDIPYIKCQVCEKLASQLYQQVQAKQAAISPKKVSEYQIIEIAENVCNLKKQEADWILKIDIVEKGDKLELVEQDSEGQCNSECKTIERACQEILGYSDTDVAEYLYKNKPSLDSLVSFVCKDLTGACSLKPPPVPKVLL
;
A
#
# COMPACT_ATOMS: atom_id res chain seq x y z
N MET A 1 -55.40 -19.75 16.57
CA MET A 1 -54.09 -19.20 16.16
C MET A 1 -54.36 -18.11 15.14
N ALA A 2 -54.33 -16.83 15.54
CA ALA A 2 -54.68 -15.70 14.68
C ALA A 2 -53.54 -15.42 13.68
N LYS A 3 -53.85 -15.38 12.37
CA LYS A 3 -52.91 -14.93 11.33
C LYS A 3 -52.70 -13.42 11.49
N PRO A 4 -51.46 -12.92 11.50
CA PRO A 4 -51.22 -11.49 11.58
C PRO A 4 -51.80 -10.80 10.34
N ASP A 5 -52.56 -9.73 10.57
CA ASP A 5 -53.18 -8.92 9.53
C ASP A 5 -52.08 -8.29 8.66
N LYS A 6 -52.24 -8.35 7.34
CA LYS A 6 -51.28 -7.82 6.36
C LYS A 6 -51.02 -6.33 6.60
N THR A 7 -52.04 -5.58 7.03
CA THR A 7 -51.91 -4.16 7.40
C THR A 7 -51.03 -3.94 8.63
N SER A 8 -51.12 -4.82 9.63
CA SER A 8 -50.25 -4.82 10.81
C SER A 8 -48.79 -5.11 10.44
N LEU A 9 -48.56 -6.01 9.48
CA LEU A 9 -47.21 -6.30 8.96
C LEU A 9 -46.60 -5.08 8.25
N TRP A 10 -47.36 -4.38 7.42
CA TRP A 10 -46.88 -3.17 6.73
C TRP A 10 -46.58 -2.01 7.69
N LEU A 11 -47.41 -1.85 8.73
CA LEU A 11 -47.17 -0.85 9.77
C LEU A 11 -45.89 -1.14 10.55
N LEU A 12 -45.62 -2.40 10.89
CA LEU A 12 -44.38 -2.80 11.57
C LEU A 12 -43.14 -2.53 10.70
N VAL A 13 -43.21 -2.84 9.40
CA VAL A 13 -42.12 -2.55 8.46
C VAL A 13 -41.87 -1.04 8.35
N TYR A 14 -42.94 -0.24 8.25
CA TYR A 14 -42.83 1.22 8.16
C TYR A 14 -42.20 1.82 9.43
N VAL A 15 -42.62 1.37 10.61
CA VAL A 15 -42.05 1.81 11.90
C VAL A 15 -40.58 1.43 12.00
N MET A 16 -40.18 0.23 11.56
CA MET A 16 -38.77 -0.19 11.57
C MET A 16 -37.89 0.66 10.64
N VAL A 17 -38.38 1.04 9.45
CA VAL A 17 -37.65 1.92 8.53
C VAL A 17 -37.46 3.32 9.11
N VAL A 18 -38.49 3.87 9.75
CA VAL A 18 -38.42 5.19 10.41
C VAL A 18 -37.48 5.16 11.62
N VAL A 19 -37.51 4.12 12.44
CA VAL A 19 -36.59 3.99 13.58
C VAL A 19 -35.13 3.86 13.10
N CYS A 20 -34.87 3.15 12.00
CA CYS A 20 -33.54 3.06 11.39
C CYS A 20 -33.03 4.41 10.84
N SER A 21 -33.91 5.27 10.32
CA SER A 21 -33.51 6.59 9.79
C SER A 21 -33.34 7.67 10.86
N LEU A 22 -33.83 7.43 12.09
CA LEU A 22 -33.64 8.30 13.26
C LEU A 22 -32.47 7.89 14.16
N MET A 23 -31.80 6.77 13.87
CA MET A 23 -30.53 6.44 14.54
C MET A 23 -29.48 7.47 14.10
N PRO A 24 -28.89 8.27 15.00
CA PRO A 24 -27.80 9.14 14.63
C PRO A 24 -26.71 8.26 14.02
N LEU A 25 -26.25 8.61 12.81
CA LEU A 25 -25.04 8.02 12.25
C LEU A 25 -23.97 8.16 13.31
N SER A 26 -23.62 7.02 13.93
CA SER A 26 -22.59 6.93 14.93
C SER A 26 -21.39 7.71 14.39
N CYS A 27 -20.98 8.76 15.13
CA CYS A 27 -19.77 9.50 14.83
C CYS A 27 -18.63 8.50 14.88
N CYS A 28 -18.27 7.92 13.74
CA CYS A 28 -17.00 7.25 13.55
C CYS A 28 -15.94 8.29 13.90
N ALA A 29 -15.48 8.25 15.14
CA ALA A 29 -14.30 8.99 15.56
C ALA A 29 -13.22 8.61 14.56
N LYS A 30 -12.83 9.55 13.69
CA LYS A 30 -11.70 9.36 12.80
C LYS A 30 -10.52 9.09 13.72
N LYS A 31 -10.10 7.82 13.81
CA LYS A 31 -8.88 7.47 14.54
C LYS A 31 -7.76 8.37 14.01
N PRO A 32 -6.86 8.88 14.87
CA PRO A 32 -5.74 9.68 14.41
C PRO A 32 -5.02 8.92 13.29
N LEU A 33 -4.81 9.59 12.16
CA LEU A 33 -3.99 9.04 11.09
C LEU A 33 -2.63 8.69 11.69
N GLY A 34 -2.15 7.47 11.45
CA GLY A 34 -0.85 7.06 11.93
C GLY A 34 0.25 8.03 11.50
N VAL A 35 1.25 8.21 12.35
CA VAL A 35 2.45 8.99 12.03
C VAL A 35 3.58 8.02 11.73
N ALA A 36 4.35 8.30 10.68
CA ALA A 36 5.51 7.49 10.31
C ALA A 36 6.58 7.53 11.41
N ARG A 37 7.11 6.37 11.79
CA ARG A 37 8.27 6.21 12.66
C ARG A 37 9.54 6.32 11.83
N LYS A 38 10.08 7.54 11.71
CA LYS A 38 11.25 7.80 10.85
C LYS A 38 12.50 7.06 11.32
N GLU A 39 12.56 6.76 12.62
CA GLU A 39 13.60 5.96 13.25
C GLU A 39 13.67 4.53 12.71
N ASP A 40 12.57 3.98 12.19
CA ASP A 40 12.50 2.60 11.72
C ASP A 40 12.97 2.44 10.26
N ILE A 41 12.98 3.54 9.50
CA ILE A 41 13.31 3.56 8.05
C ILE A 41 14.67 2.92 7.75
N PRO A 42 15.76 3.21 8.49
CA PRO A 42 17.07 2.61 8.21
C PRO A 42 17.08 1.07 8.28
N TYR A 43 16.17 0.45 9.05
CA TYR A 43 16.10 -1.01 9.21
C TYR A 43 15.29 -1.68 8.09
N ILE A 44 14.33 -0.97 7.50
CA ILE A 44 13.42 -1.53 6.48
C ILE A 44 13.69 -1.02 5.06
N LYS A 45 14.53 0.00 4.87
CA LYS A 45 14.71 0.71 3.58
C LYS A 45 14.93 -0.23 2.38
N CYS A 46 15.83 -1.21 2.51
CA CYS A 46 16.10 -2.15 1.44
C CYS A 46 14.89 -3.06 1.14
N GLN A 47 14.22 -3.58 2.19
CA GLN A 47 13.03 -4.42 2.03
C GLN A 47 11.89 -3.65 1.35
N VAL A 48 11.68 -2.38 1.72
CA VAL A 48 10.71 -1.50 1.07
C VAL A 48 11.06 -1.30 -0.40
N CYS A 49 12.35 -1.11 -0.73
CA CYS A 49 12.78 -0.96 -2.12
C CYS A 49 12.49 -2.21 -2.97
N GLU A 50 12.80 -3.41 -2.45
CA GLU A 50 12.56 -4.66 -3.16
C GLU A 50 11.07 -4.90 -3.41
N LYS A 51 10.22 -4.60 -2.42
CA LYS A 51 8.76 -4.64 -2.58
C LYS A 51 8.26 -3.60 -3.57
N LEU A 52 8.76 -2.36 -3.48
CA LEU A 52 8.44 -1.29 -4.42
C LEU A 52 8.75 -1.69 -5.88
N ALA A 53 9.96 -2.19 -6.16
CA ALA A 53 10.35 -2.64 -7.49
C ALA A 53 9.46 -3.78 -7.98
N SER A 54 9.11 -4.72 -7.10
CA SER A 54 8.17 -5.80 -7.41
C SER A 54 6.79 -5.28 -7.78
N GLN A 55 6.28 -4.28 -7.05
CA GLN A 55 4.97 -3.69 -7.30
C GLN A 55 4.93 -2.90 -8.61
N LEU A 56 5.96 -2.11 -8.91
CA LEU A 56 6.11 -1.46 -10.21
C LEU A 56 6.07 -2.47 -11.36
N TYR A 57 6.84 -3.54 -11.26
CA TYR A 57 6.87 -4.60 -12.27
C TYR A 57 5.50 -5.26 -12.47
N GLN A 58 4.85 -5.64 -11.37
CA GLN A 58 3.56 -6.32 -11.40
C GLN A 58 2.44 -5.42 -11.93
N GLN A 59 2.38 -4.15 -11.52
CA GLN A 59 1.34 -3.22 -11.95
C GLN A 59 1.48 -2.85 -13.44
N VAL A 60 2.71 -2.69 -13.94
CA VAL A 60 2.95 -2.48 -15.37
C VAL A 60 2.52 -3.70 -16.19
N GLN A 61 2.85 -4.91 -15.74
CA GLN A 61 2.39 -6.14 -16.41
C GLN A 61 0.87 -6.30 -16.37
N ALA A 62 0.23 -6.01 -15.23
CA ALA A 62 -1.22 -6.05 -15.10
C ALA A 62 -1.89 -5.05 -16.06
N LYS A 63 -1.37 -3.82 -16.16
CA LYS A 63 -1.85 -2.81 -17.10
C LYS A 63 -1.67 -3.28 -18.55
N GLN A 64 -0.53 -3.89 -18.88
CA GLN A 64 -0.26 -4.46 -20.21
C GLN A 64 -1.21 -5.61 -20.56
N ALA A 65 -1.54 -6.47 -19.61
CA ALA A 65 -2.52 -7.54 -19.80
C ALA A 65 -3.93 -6.96 -20.06
N ALA A 66 -4.32 -5.94 -19.30
CA ALA A 66 -5.65 -5.32 -19.39
C ALA A 66 -5.92 -4.58 -20.72
N ILE A 67 -4.89 -4.04 -21.37
CA ILE A 67 -5.05 -3.24 -22.60
C ILE A 67 -4.59 -3.97 -23.87
N SER A 68 -4.15 -5.22 -23.76
CA SER A 68 -3.70 -6.04 -24.88
C SER A 68 -4.78 -6.11 -25.99
N PRO A 69 -4.43 -5.96 -27.28
CA PRO A 69 -3.09 -5.96 -27.87
C PRO A 69 -2.40 -4.58 -27.91
N LYS A 70 -3.00 -3.53 -27.33
CA LYS A 70 -2.34 -2.22 -27.25
C LYS A 70 -1.13 -2.30 -26.31
N LYS A 71 -0.14 -1.45 -26.53
CA LYS A 71 1.05 -1.35 -25.68
C LYS A 71 0.83 -0.29 -24.61
N VAL A 72 1.33 -0.55 -23.40
CA VAL A 72 1.37 0.47 -22.34
C VAL A 72 2.30 1.59 -22.81
N SER A 73 1.82 2.83 -22.70
CA SER A 73 2.64 4.01 -23.02
C SER A 73 3.57 4.37 -21.87
N GLU A 74 4.64 5.10 -22.17
CA GLU A 74 5.54 5.63 -21.14
C GLU A 74 4.79 6.47 -20.09
N TYR A 75 3.87 7.34 -20.53
CA TYR A 75 3.03 8.13 -19.64
C TYR A 75 2.22 7.28 -18.66
N GLN A 76 1.71 6.14 -19.11
CA GLN A 76 0.98 5.21 -18.26
C GLN A 76 1.86 4.50 -17.23
N ILE A 77 3.16 4.36 -17.49
CA ILE A 77 4.14 3.81 -16.55
C ILE A 77 4.55 4.89 -15.54
N ILE A 78 4.75 6.14 -15.99
CA ILE A 78 5.01 7.30 -15.12
C ILE A 78 3.87 7.44 -14.10
N GLU A 79 2.62 7.37 -14.53
CA GLU A 79 1.45 7.42 -13.64
C GLU A 79 1.48 6.32 -12.57
N ILE A 80 1.91 5.10 -12.90
CA ILE A 80 2.08 4.03 -11.92
C ILE A 80 3.20 4.41 -10.94
N ALA A 81 4.35 4.85 -11.44
CA ALA A 81 5.50 5.20 -10.63
C ALA A 81 5.24 6.38 -9.68
N GLU A 82 4.51 7.40 -10.12
CA GLU A 82 4.12 8.54 -9.28
C GLU A 82 3.16 8.14 -8.14
N ASN A 83 2.32 7.12 -8.37
CA ASN A 83 1.24 6.76 -7.45
C ASN A 83 1.53 5.54 -6.57
N VAL A 84 2.53 4.71 -6.89
CA VAL A 84 2.83 3.45 -6.16
C VAL A 84 3.19 3.65 -4.68
N CYS A 85 3.62 4.85 -4.28
CA CYS A 85 3.91 5.22 -2.89
C CYS A 85 2.83 6.15 -2.27
N ASN A 86 1.68 6.36 -2.90
CA ASN A 86 0.67 7.30 -2.46
C ASN A 86 -0.56 6.57 -1.90
N LEU A 87 -0.72 6.51 -0.58
CA LEU A 87 -1.84 5.77 0.06
C LEU A 87 -3.25 6.30 -0.27
N LYS A 88 -3.37 7.37 -1.05
CA LYS A 88 -4.65 7.86 -1.61
C LYS A 88 -4.97 7.25 -2.98
N LYS A 89 -4.11 6.35 -3.46
CA LYS A 89 -4.12 5.79 -4.81
C LYS A 89 -4.06 4.27 -4.73
N GLN A 90 -4.77 3.61 -5.63
CA GLN A 90 -4.88 2.16 -5.65
C GLN A 90 -3.52 1.49 -5.87
N GLU A 91 -2.63 2.15 -6.60
CA GLU A 91 -1.26 1.73 -6.85
C GLU A 91 -0.45 1.52 -5.55
N ALA A 92 -0.87 2.12 -4.43
CA ALA A 92 -0.24 1.97 -3.12
C ALA A 92 -0.95 1.00 -2.16
N ASP A 93 -2.03 0.33 -2.59
CA ASP A 93 -2.80 -0.59 -1.74
C ASP A 93 -1.95 -1.76 -1.22
N TRP A 94 -0.87 -2.09 -1.93
CA TRP A 94 0.11 -3.10 -1.47
C TRP A 94 0.72 -2.77 -0.10
N ILE A 95 0.85 -1.49 0.25
CA ILE A 95 1.36 -1.05 1.56
C ILE A 95 0.40 -1.45 2.68
N LEU A 96 -0.91 -1.48 2.40
CA LEU A 96 -1.95 -1.83 3.39
C LEU A 96 -1.97 -3.32 3.75
N LYS A 97 -1.21 -4.14 3.02
CA LYS A 97 -1.05 -5.58 3.25
C LYS A 97 0.26 -5.94 3.94
N ILE A 98 1.07 -4.95 4.32
CA ILE A 98 2.38 -5.20 4.91
C ILE A 98 2.38 -4.72 6.36
N ASP A 99 2.88 -5.59 7.22
CA ASP A 99 3.15 -5.32 8.62
C ASP A 99 4.67 -5.23 8.87
N ILE A 100 5.09 -4.43 9.84
CA ILE A 100 6.49 -4.35 10.30
C ILE A 100 6.60 -5.14 11.60
N VAL A 101 7.26 -6.29 11.55
CA VAL A 101 7.41 -7.16 12.72
C VAL A 101 8.84 -7.13 13.25
N GLU A 102 8.97 -7.15 14.57
CA GLU A 102 10.25 -7.38 15.24
C GLU A 102 10.58 -8.88 15.24
N LYS A 103 11.73 -9.25 14.67
CA LYS A 103 12.29 -10.60 14.77
C LYS A 103 13.71 -10.54 15.32
N GLY A 104 13.84 -10.73 16.63
CA GLY A 104 15.13 -10.65 17.31
C GLY A 104 15.67 -9.23 17.29
N ASP A 105 16.78 -9.00 16.60
CA ASP A 105 17.44 -7.69 16.44
C ASP A 105 17.16 -7.04 15.09
N LYS A 106 16.04 -7.39 14.43
CA LYS A 106 15.67 -6.90 13.09
C LYS A 106 14.21 -6.51 13.00
N LEU A 107 13.92 -5.56 12.11
CA LEU A 107 12.58 -5.31 11.58
C LEU A 107 12.42 -6.04 10.25
N GLU A 108 11.32 -6.76 10.08
CA GLU A 108 10.98 -7.46 8.85
C GLU A 108 9.61 -7.03 8.33
N LEU A 109 9.49 -6.93 7.00
CA LEU A 109 8.21 -6.71 6.34
C LEU A 109 7.50 -8.05 6.12
N VAL A 110 6.30 -8.21 6.67
CA VAL A 110 5.49 -9.42 6.52
C VAL A 110 4.21 -9.08 5.77
N GLU A 111 3.95 -9.79 4.67
CA GLU A 111 2.68 -9.71 3.94
C GLU A 111 1.57 -10.42 4.73
N GLN A 112 0.40 -9.80 4.75
CA GLN A 112 -0.82 -10.27 5.39
C GLN A 112 -1.84 -10.67 4.32
N ASP A 113 -2.72 -11.61 4.65
CA ASP A 113 -3.74 -12.12 3.72
C ASP A 113 -4.85 -11.11 3.41
N SER A 114 -5.00 -10.07 4.24
CA SER A 114 -6.04 -9.05 4.12
C SER A 114 -5.50 -7.64 4.36
N GLU A 115 -6.12 -6.65 3.72
CA GLU A 115 -5.82 -5.24 3.94
C GLU A 115 -6.23 -4.79 5.35
N GLY A 116 -5.31 -4.10 6.03
CA GLY A 116 -5.54 -3.52 7.35
C GLY A 116 -5.95 -2.05 7.32
N GLN A 117 -6.37 -1.52 8.48
CA GLN A 117 -6.45 -0.07 8.65
C GLN A 117 -5.04 0.52 8.72
N CYS A 118 -4.78 1.56 7.94
CA CYS A 118 -3.47 2.21 7.93
C CYS A 118 -3.17 2.93 9.26
N ASN A 119 -2.15 2.44 9.98
CA ASN A 119 -1.61 2.95 11.25
C ASN A 119 -0.19 3.57 11.06
N SER A 120 0.69 3.49 12.07
CA SER A 120 2.08 3.96 11.96
C SER A 120 2.96 3.12 11.04
N GLU A 121 2.70 1.81 10.90
CA GLU A 121 3.52 0.89 10.09
C GLU A 121 3.38 1.20 8.61
N CYS A 122 2.14 1.21 8.08
CA CYS A 122 1.88 1.61 6.69
C CYS A 122 2.45 3.01 6.39
N LYS A 123 2.41 3.94 7.35
CA LYS A 123 2.92 5.31 7.19
C LYS A 123 4.44 5.36 7.17
N THR A 124 5.07 4.46 7.91
CA THR A 124 6.53 4.27 7.88
C THR A 124 6.97 3.68 6.54
N ILE A 125 6.23 2.70 6.01
CA ILE A 125 6.47 2.12 4.67
C ILE A 125 6.22 3.17 3.58
N GLU A 126 5.10 3.91 3.63
CA GLU A 126 4.80 5.01 2.71
C GLU A 126 5.94 6.02 2.68
N ARG A 127 6.42 6.43 3.87
CA ARG A 127 7.51 7.40 3.98
C ARG A 127 8.81 6.85 3.40
N ALA A 128 9.18 5.61 3.72
CA ALA A 128 10.36 4.96 3.16
C ALA A 128 10.27 4.83 1.63
N CYS A 129 9.10 4.47 1.10
CA CYS A 129 8.82 4.37 -0.34
C CYS A 129 9.05 5.72 -1.02
N GLN A 130 8.52 6.81 -0.46
CA GLN A 130 8.71 8.16 -0.97
C GLN A 130 10.17 8.62 -0.91
N GLU A 131 10.92 8.23 0.12
CA GLU A 131 12.37 8.52 0.20
C GLU A 131 13.21 7.77 -0.83
N ILE A 132 12.74 6.60 -1.29
CA ILE A 132 13.40 5.80 -2.32
C ILE A 132 13.04 6.31 -3.72
N LEU A 133 11.75 6.50 -3.99
CA LEU A 133 11.26 6.74 -5.35
C LEU A 133 11.05 8.22 -5.68
N GLY A 134 10.87 9.10 -4.70
CA GLY A 134 10.27 10.43 -4.92
C GLY A 134 11.02 11.38 -5.88
N TYR A 135 12.30 11.13 -6.16
CA TYR A 135 13.08 11.88 -7.16
C TYR A 135 13.49 11.04 -8.37
N SER A 136 13.08 9.78 -8.40
CA SER A 136 13.54 8.74 -9.34
C SER A 136 12.39 8.08 -10.10
N ASP A 137 11.14 8.48 -9.85
CA ASP A 137 9.94 7.96 -10.49
C ASP A 137 10.01 8.04 -12.02
N THR A 138 10.46 9.17 -12.56
CA THR A 138 10.67 9.34 -14.01
C THR A 138 11.76 8.43 -14.57
N ASP A 139 12.89 8.30 -13.88
CA ASP A 139 14.02 7.48 -14.33
C ASP A 139 13.66 5.98 -14.30
N VAL A 140 12.91 5.56 -13.27
CA VAL A 140 12.39 4.20 -13.15
C VAL A 140 11.35 3.90 -14.23
N ALA A 141 10.45 4.84 -14.50
CA ALA A 141 9.46 4.70 -15.56
C ALA A 141 10.11 4.61 -16.96
N GLU A 142 11.12 5.45 -17.23
CA GLU A 142 11.91 5.41 -18.45
C GLU A 142 12.59 4.05 -18.62
N TYR A 143 13.26 3.54 -17.57
CA TYR A 143 13.93 2.24 -17.60
C TYR A 143 12.94 1.09 -17.87
N LEU A 144 11.78 1.09 -17.19
CA LEU A 144 10.72 0.12 -17.42
C LEU A 144 10.23 0.14 -18.87
N TYR A 145 10.03 1.34 -19.43
CA TYR A 145 9.50 1.51 -20.79
C TYR A 145 10.50 1.08 -21.88
N LYS A 146 11.75 1.54 -21.77
CA LYS A 146 12.79 1.31 -22.78
C LYS A 146 13.36 -0.10 -22.72
N ASN A 147 13.71 -0.56 -21.51
CA ASN A 147 14.48 -1.79 -21.34
C ASN A 147 13.60 -3.02 -21.18
N LYS A 148 12.35 -2.87 -20.71
CA LYS A 148 11.45 -3.99 -20.38
C LYS A 148 12.18 -5.07 -19.55
N PRO A 149 12.73 -4.67 -18.40
CA PRO A 149 13.63 -5.53 -17.63
C PRO A 149 12.91 -6.76 -17.07
N SER A 150 13.69 -7.78 -16.69
CA SER A 150 13.20 -8.79 -15.76
C SER A 150 13.00 -8.18 -14.36
N LEU A 151 12.26 -8.86 -13.48
CA LEU A 151 12.07 -8.41 -12.09
C LEU A 151 13.42 -8.21 -11.39
N ASP A 152 14.34 -9.17 -11.48
CA ASP A 152 15.65 -9.08 -10.81
C ASP A 152 16.49 -7.92 -11.34
N SER A 153 16.44 -7.67 -12.66
CA SER A 153 17.13 -6.53 -13.26
C SER A 153 16.54 -5.20 -12.77
N LEU A 154 15.22 -5.10 -12.64
CA LEU A 154 14.57 -3.92 -12.11
C LEU A 154 14.91 -3.70 -10.63
N VAL A 155 14.86 -4.74 -9.80
CA VAL A 155 15.24 -4.67 -8.39
C VAL A 155 16.69 -4.19 -8.25
N SER A 156 17.62 -4.76 -9.03
CA SER A 156 19.02 -4.35 -9.01
C SER A 156 19.17 -2.87 -9.41
N PHE A 157 18.56 -2.47 -10.52
CA PHE A 157 18.62 -1.10 -11.02
C PHE A 157 18.07 -0.10 -9.99
N VAL A 158 16.84 -0.32 -9.51
CA VAL A 158 16.18 0.62 -8.58
C VAL A 158 16.91 0.66 -7.24
N CYS A 159 17.19 -0.51 -6.65
CA CYS A 159 17.61 -0.58 -5.25
C CYS A 159 19.10 -0.47 -5.02
N LYS A 160 19.94 -0.74 -6.04
CA LYS A 160 21.41 -0.66 -5.92
C LYS A 160 21.95 0.49 -6.74
N ASP A 161 21.65 0.52 -8.03
CA ASP A 161 22.32 1.42 -8.97
C ASP A 161 21.76 2.85 -8.89
N LEU A 162 20.44 3.00 -8.82
CA LEU A 162 19.77 4.30 -8.86
C LEU A 162 19.64 4.95 -7.47
N THR A 163 19.10 4.23 -6.49
CA THR A 163 18.75 4.81 -5.17
C THR A 163 19.73 4.46 -4.06
N GLY A 164 20.54 3.41 -4.25
CA GLY A 164 21.40 2.85 -3.21
C GLY A 164 20.68 2.38 -1.94
N ALA A 165 19.36 2.15 -2.00
CA ALA A 165 18.55 1.71 -0.87
C ALA A 165 19.02 0.39 -0.25
N CYS A 166 19.65 -0.48 -1.05
CA CYS A 166 20.20 -1.77 -0.65
C CYS A 166 21.75 -1.81 -0.67
N SER A 167 22.42 -0.65 -0.71
CA SER A 167 23.88 -0.59 -0.73
C SER A 167 24.52 -0.94 0.62
N LEU A 168 23.78 -0.76 1.71
CA LEU A 168 24.20 -1.10 3.07
C LEU A 168 23.28 -2.16 3.67
N LYS A 169 23.86 -3.06 4.46
CA LYS A 169 23.07 -3.99 5.27
C LYS A 169 22.32 -3.19 6.35
N PRO A 170 21.04 -3.51 6.64
CA PRO A 170 20.32 -2.88 7.73
C PRO A 170 21.07 -3.02 9.07
N PRO A 171 21.12 -1.95 9.89
CA PRO A 171 21.71 -2.04 11.22
C PRO A 171 20.87 -2.95 12.15
N PRO A 172 21.42 -3.44 13.26
CA PRO A 172 20.62 -4.15 14.27
C PRO A 172 19.73 -3.17 15.03
N VAL A 173 18.50 -3.59 15.34
CA VAL A 173 17.54 -2.82 16.15
C VAL A 173 18.06 -2.75 17.61
N PRO A 174 18.14 -1.55 18.22
CA PRO A 174 18.54 -1.41 19.62
C PRO A 174 17.59 -2.16 20.57
N LYS A 175 18.14 -2.91 21.54
CA LYS A 175 17.37 -3.70 22.52
C LYS A 175 16.60 -2.88 23.58
N VAL A 176 16.42 -1.57 23.40
CA VAL A 176 15.91 -0.69 24.46
C VAL A 176 14.63 0.02 24.01
N LEU A 177 13.53 -0.74 23.95
CA LEU A 177 12.14 -0.26 24.00
C LEU A 177 11.22 -1.34 24.62
N LEU A 178 11.58 -1.85 25.80
CA LEU A 178 10.61 -2.48 26.72
C LEU A 178 10.31 -1.51 27.86
#